data_AF-A0A7S0DIC3-F1
#
_entry.id   AF-A0A7S0DIC3-F1
#
_cell.length_a   1.000
_cell.length_b   1.000
_cell.length_c   1.000
_cell.angle_alpha   90.00
_cell.angle_beta   90.00
_cell.angle_gamma   90.00
#
_symmetry.space_group_name_H-M   'P 1'
#
loop_
_entity.id
_entity.type
_entity.pdbx_description
1 polymer ?
#
loop_
_entity_poly.entity_id
_entity_poly.type
_entity_poly.pdbx_seq_one_letter_code
_entity_poly.pdbx_strand_id
1 'polypeptide(L)'
;ASSTRAADIQSRESLLSENRRLQTERKVFLQTIESQQRTIAVLTAKLEAKFPGSGTPKSSSSPPAETAAKATDPQDGNGKPPAVVVTVSDVGAGESKVPEENSGNAVEKKEKEEESLEDFTSKLDEEIALQYLKQGAFFIKFNQGNDKSSRKFVWLSKSILRTELFWKSQGKQRKSAILSQITAVLKGKETKPFNRPSAAEVSKDRCFSLLIGGGNSLDLVAESPRIRDEWVACMQFLIKPSSP
;
A
#
# COMPACT_ATOMS: atom_id res chain seq x y z
N ALA A 1 -36.96 36.56 20.53
CA ALA A 1 -35.81 36.30 21.43
C ALA A 1 -35.51 34.81 21.62
N SER A 2 -36.50 33.93 21.87
CA SER A 2 -36.25 32.49 22.12
C SER A 2 -35.67 31.70 20.95
N SER A 3 -35.94 32.11 19.70
CA SER A 3 -35.44 31.42 18.50
C SER A 3 -33.92 31.52 18.31
N THR A 4 -33.30 32.63 18.73
CA THR A 4 -31.86 32.87 18.52
C THR A 4 -31.02 32.00 19.47
N ARG A 5 -31.47 31.84 20.71
CA ARG A 5 -30.76 31.03 21.72
C ARG A 5 -30.72 29.54 21.37
N ALA A 6 -31.77 29.01 20.73
CA ALA A 6 -31.80 27.61 20.28
C ALA A 6 -30.79 27.35 19.14
N ALA A 7 -30.70 28.28 18.18
CA ALA A 7 -29.74 28.18 17.08
C ALA A 7 -28.28 28.24 17.58
N ASP A 8 -28.00 29.09 18.56
CA ASP A 8 -26.66 29.19 19.15
C ASP A 8 -26.24 27.91 19.89
N ILE A 9 -27.16 27.28 20.62
CA ILE A 9 -26.91 26.01 21.31
C ILE A 9 -26.61 24.91 20.30
N GLN A 10 -27.42 24.79 19.25
CA GLN A 10 -27.22 23.77 18.22
C GLN A 10 -25.89 23.96 17.46
N SER A 11 -25.52 25.20 17.16
CA SER A 11 -24.24 25.54 16.54
C SER A 11 -23.06 25.14 17.43
N ARG A 12 -23.14 25.45 18.74
CA ARG A 12 -22.10 25.07 19.71
C ARG A 12 -21.94 23.57 19.86
N GLU A 13 -23.04 22.82 19.91
CA GLU A 13 -23.00 21.35 19.97
C GLU A 13 -22.39 20.74 18.71
N SER A 14 -22.72 21.29 17.53
CA SER A 14 -22.12 20.88 16.26
C SER A 14 -20.60 21.08 16.26
N LEU A 15 -20.11 22.23 16.74
CA LEU A 15 -18.67 22.52 16.83
C LEU A 15 -17.96 21.59 17.83
N LEU A 16 -18.59 21.29 18.97
CA LEU A 16 -18.02 20.36 19.95
C LEU A 16 -17.95 18.94 19.42
N SER A 17 -18.98 18.50 18.68
CA SER A 17 -19.00 17.19 18.01
C SER A 17 -17.87 17.06 16.99
N GLU A 18 -17.70 18.09 16.15
CA GLU A 18 -16.63 18.11 15.14
C GLU A 18 -15.24 18.13 15.78
N ASN A 19 -15.03 18.88 16.87
CA ASN A 19 -13.77 18.86 17.59
C ASN A 19 -13.45 17.47 18.16
N ARG A 20 -14.44 16.76 18.73
CA ARG A 20 -14.26 15.38 19.20
C ARG A 20 -13.88 14.42 18.06
N ARG A 21 -14.49 14.59 16.88
CA ARG A 21 -14.14 13.82 15.67
C ARG A 21 -12.67 14.04 15.29
N LEU A 22 -12.24 15.30 15.19
CA LEU A 22 -10.86 15.67 14.85
C LEU A 22 -9.85 15.17 15.89
N GLN A 23 -10.16 15.23 17.18
CA GLN A 23 -9.30 14.66 18.23
C GLN A 23 -9.15 13.14 18.08
N THR A 24 -10.23 12.44 17.74
CA THR A 24 -10.21 11.00 17.49
C THR A 24 -9.34 10.66 16.27
N GLU A 25 -9.51 11.39 15.17
CA GLU A 25 -8.70 11.22 13.95
C GLU A 25 -7.22 11.49 14.22
N ARG A 26 -6.89 12.57 14.93
CA ARG A 26 -5.52 12.89 15.34
C ARG A 26 -4.91 11.77 16.18
N LYS A 27 -5.66 11.21 17.13
CA LYS A 27 -5.19 10.10 17.97
C LYS A 27 -4.87 8.85 17.14
N VAL A 28 -5.75 8.48 16.21
CA VAL A 28 -5.53 7.34 15.31
C VAL A 28 -4.31 7.56 14.42
N PHE A 29 -4.13 8.78 13.91
CA PHE A 29 -2.97 9.14 13.09
C PHE A 29 -1.65 9.01 13.87
N LEU A 30 -1.59 9.54 15.09
CA LEU A 30 -0.38 9.41 15.94
C LEU A 30 -0.07 7.95 16.28
N GLN A 31 -1.09 7.14 16.60
CA GLN A 31 -0.90 5.71 16.85
C GLN A 31 -0.34 4.98 15.60
N THR A 32 -0.75 5.42 14.41
CA THR A 32 -0.23 4.87 13.15
C THR A 32 1.25 5.23 12.95
N ILE A 33 1.65 6.47 13.23
CA ILE A 33 3.06 6.90 13.17
C ILE A 33 3.91 6.08 14.15
N GLU A 34 3.46 5.90 15.39
CA GLU A 34 4.21 5.10 16.38
C GLU A 34 4.38 3.64 15.94
N SER A 35 3.34 3.05 15.34
CA SER A 35 3.40 1.69 14.79
C SER A 35 4.40 1.59 13.64
N GLN A 36 4.44 2.58 12.73
CA GLN A 36 5.42 2.64 11.65
C GLN A 36 6.84 2.80 12.18
N GLN A 37 7.06 3.68 13.16
CA GLN A 37 8.37 3.89 13.78
C GLN A 37 8.91 2.60 14.44
N ARG A 38 8.04 1.83 15.12
CA ARG A 38 8.41 0.52 15.67
C ARG A 38 8.81 -0.47 14.57
N THR A 39 8.06 -0.49 13.47
CA THR A 39 8.35 -1.36 12.33
C THR A 39 9.69 -1.03 11.71
N ILE A 40 9.96 0.26 11.48
CA ILE A 40 11.25 0.75 10.97
C ILE A 40 12.38 0.34 11.93
N ALA A 41 12.22 0.55 13.24
CA ALA A 41 13.25 0.18 14.22
C ALA A 41 13.57 -1.33 14.20
N VAL A 42 12.56 -2.19 14.07
CA VAL A 42 12.75 -3.64 13.96
C VAL A 42 13.47 -4.01 12.66
N LEU A 43 13.10 -3.38 11.54
CA LEU A 43 13.76 -3.63 10.25
C LEU A 43 15.22 -3.15 10.27
N THR A 44 15.50 -1.99 10.86
CA THR A 44 16.86 -1.47 11.03
C THR A 44 17.71 -2.42 11.88
N ALA A 45 17.20 -2.85 13.04
CA ALA A 45 17.92 -3.79 13.90
C ALA A 45 18.21 -5.14 13.21
N LYS A 46 17.25 -5.65 12.41
CA LYS A 46 17.47 -6.85 11.59
C LYS A 46 18.54 -6.64 10.52
N LEU A 47 18.58 -5.46 9.90
CA LEU A 47 19.56 -5.13 8.88
C LEU A 47 20.97 -5.01 9.46
N GLU A 48 21.11 -4.39 10.63
CA GLU A 48 22.37 -4.32 11.39
C GLU A 48 22.86 -5.71 11.81
N ALA A 49 21.96 -6.59 12.26
CA ALA A 49 22.30 -7.95 12.63
C ALA A 49 22.74 -8.82 11.43
N LYS A 50 22.18 -8.56 10.23
CA LYS A 50 22.51 -9.30 9.00
C LYS A 50 23.88 -8.90 8.42
N PHE A 51 24.33 -7.68 8.67
CA PHE A 51 25.60 -7.15 8.17
C PHE A 51 26.51 -6.65 9.32
N PRO A 52 26.98 -7.55 10.20
CA PRO A 52 27.89 -7.18 11.28
C PRO A 52 29.26 -6.82 10.70
N GLY A 53 29.44 -5.54 10.33
CA GLY A 53 30.70 -5.07 9.73
C GLY A 53 30.56 -3.97 8.68
N SER A 54 29.35 -3.62 8.21
CA SER A 54 29.15 -2.36 7.48
C SER A 54 29.17 -1.22 8.50
N GLY A 55 30.36 -0.92 9.02
CA GLY A 55 30.59 0.17 9.94
C GLY A 55 29.91 1.41 9.37
N THR A 56 29.05 2.02 10.18
CA THR A 56 28.61 3.40 9.96
C THR A 56 29.83 4.19 9.52
N PRO A 57 29.83 4.83 8.33
CA PRO A 57 30.96 5.67 7.95
C PRO A 57 31.13 6.65 9.09
N LYS A 58 32.27 6.56 9.80
CA LYS A 58 32.62 7.51 10.85
C LYS A 58 32.54 8.88 10.18
N SER A 59 31.45 9.58 10.47
CA SER A 59 31.24 10.96 10.07
C SER A 59 32.36 11.76 10.70
N SER A 60 33.47 11.91 9.97
CA SER A 60 34.51 12.88 10.26
C SER A 60 33.88 14.24 10.06
N SER A 61 33.27 14.76 11.12
CA SER A 61 32.73 16.10 11.20
C SER A 61 33.89 17.10 11.19
N SER A 62 34.32 17.50 10.00
CA SER A 62 34.92 18.81 9.79
C SER A 62 33.76 19.81 9.62
N PRO A 63 33.68 20.87 10.44
CA PRO A 63 32.66 21.91 10.24
C PRO A 63 32.93 22.64 8.92
N PRO A 64 31.91 22.92 8.10
CA PRO A 64 32.09 23.74 6.91
C PRO A 64 32.31 25.19 7.34
N ALA A 65 33.42 25.76 6.89
CA ALA A 65 33.71 27.17 7.02
C ALA A 65 32.64 27.97 6.26
N GLU A 66 31.96 28.82 7.00
CA GLU A 66 31.05 29.86 6.56
C GLU A 66 31.73 30.74 5.51
N THR A 67 31.28 30.66 4.26
CA THR A 67 31.66 31.62 3.21
C THR A 67 30.41 32.21 2.58
N ALA A 68 30.17 33.47 2.92
CA ALA A 68 29.22 34.34 2.28
C ALA A 68 29.71 34.73 0.87
N ALA A 69 28.91 34.45 -0.16
CA ALA A 69 28.94 35.14 -1.45
C ALA A 69 27.57 34.94 -2.12
N LYS A 70 26.73 35.98 -2.18
CA LYS A 70 26.65 36.98 -3.25
C LYS A 70 25.86 36.45 -4.47
N ALA A 71 24.66 37.01 -4.60
CA ALA A 71 23.72 36.79 -5.69
C ALA A 71 24.33 37.14 -7.06
N THR A 72 24.08 36.28 -8.04
CA THR A 72 24.17 36.61 -9.47
C THR A 72 23.13 35.79 -10.24
N ASP A 73 22.47 36.48 -11.16
CA ASP A 73 21.35 36.09 -12.03
C ASP A 73 21.73 35.03 -13.12
N PRO A 74 20.75 34.47 -13.86
CA PRO A 74 20.88 33.24 -14.62
C PRO A 74 21.47 33.44 -16.03
N GLN A 75 22.21 32.43 -16.50
CA GLN A 75 22.50 32.26 -17.92
C GLN A 75 22.24 30.83 -18.38
N ASP A 76 21.51 30.75 -19.49
CA ASP A 76 21.33 29.59 -20.36
C ASP A 76 22.65 28.86 -20.65
N GLY A 77 22.61 27.53 -20.64
CA GLY A 77 23.79 26.71 -20.92
C GLY A 77 23.45 25.27 -21.22
N ASN A 78 23.12 25.00 -22.47
CA ASN A 78 23.00 23.67 -23.08
C ASN A 78 24.35 22.93 -22.97
N GLY A 79 24.49 22.02 -22.00
CA GLY A 79 25.75 21.34 -21.67
C GLY A 79 25.62 19.82 -21.66
N LYS A 80 26.08 19.19 -22.73
CA LYS A 80 26.25 17.74 -22.90
C LYS A 80 27.20 17.16 -21.84
N PRO A 81 26.84 16.09 -21.09
CA PRO A 81 27.76 15.49 -20.13
C PRO A 81 28.88 14.70 -20.83
N PRO A 82 30.14 14.78 -20.34
CA PRO A 82 31.24 13.95 -20.83
C PRO A 82 31.18 12.54 -20.23
N ALA A 83 31.61 11.56 -21.03
CA ALA A 83 31.76 10.17 -20.64
C ALA A 83 32.86 10.04 -19.58
N VAL A 84 32.49 9.53 -18.40
CA VAL A 84 33.41 9.17 -17.33
C VAL A 84 33.98 7.79 -17.62
N VAL A 85 35.26 7.73 -17.97
CA VAL A 85 36.04 6.50 -18.08
C VAL A 85 36.51 6.12 -16.67
N VAL A 86 35.92 5.07 -16.11
CA VAL A 86 36.35 4.47 -14.85
C VAL A 86 37.50 3.51 -15.13
N THR A 87 38.72 3.91 -14.76
CA THR A 87 39.88 3.03 -14.68
C THR A 87 39.78 2.16 -13.43
N VAL A 88 39.72 0.85 -13.63
CA VAL A 88 39.75 -0.16 -12.58
C VAL A 88 41.21 -0.40 -12.22
N SER A 89 41.61 0.01 -11.01
CA SER A 89 42.94 -0.30 -10.47
C SER A 89 42.93 -1.71 -9.87
N ASP A 90 43.76 -2.54 -10.47
CA ASP A 90 44.19 -3.87 -10.07
C ASP A 90 44.94 -3.78 -8.72
N VAL A 91 44.43 -4.47 -7.69
CA VAL A 91 45.08 -4.57 -6.38
C VAL A 91 45.01 -6.01 -5.89
N GLY A 92 46.16 -6.68 -5.96
CA GLY A 92 46.70 -7.41 -4.81
C GLY A 92 46.19 -8.84 -4.60
N ALA A 93 46.83 -9.78 -5.28
CA ALA A 93 46.90 -11.17 -4.87
C ALA A 93 47.62 -11.28 -3.52
N GLY A 94 46.85 -11.47 -2.45
CA GLY A 94 47.35 -11.87 -1.14
C GLY A 94 46.91 -13.29 -0.83
N GLU A 95 47.81 -14.26 -1.00
CA GLU A 95 47.66 -15.65 -0.56
C GLU A 95 47.46 -15.69 0.96
N SER A 96 46.21 -15.79 1.40
CA SER A 96 45.87 -16.13 2.78
C SER A 96 45.65 -17.63 2.90
N LYS A 97 46.57 -18.22 3.66
CA LYS A 97 46.63 -19.60 4.12
C LYS A 97 45.30 -20.04 4.73
N VAL A 98 44.70 -21.07 4.12
CA VAL A 98 43.44 -21.69 4.55
C VAL A 98 43.67 -22.51 5.81
N PRO A 99 42.93 -22.28 6.92
CA PRO A 99 42.75 -23.26 7.97
C PRO A 99 41.67 -24.24 7.52
N GLU A 100 42.14 -25.40 7.08
CA GLU A 100 41.34 -26.60 6.86
C GLU A 100 41.06 -27.22 8.23
N GLU A 101 39.87 -27.05 8.80
CA GLU A 101 39.26 -28.03 9.69
C GLU A 101 37.82 -27.69 10.11
N ASN A 102 36.97 -28.71 10.00
CA ASN A 102 35.66 -28.89 10.62
C ASN A 102 34.41 -28.33 9.91
N SER A 103 34.20 -28.78 8.67
CA SER A 103 33.00 -28.59 7.84
C SER A 103 32.04 -29.78 7.98
N GLY A 104 31.11 -29.72 8.94
CA GLY A 104 30.09 -30.77 9.09
C GLY A 104 28.73 -30.34 9.63
N ASN A 105 28.63 -29.26 10.40
CA ASN A 105 27.40 -28.90 11.13
C ASN A 105 26.89 -27.46 10.89
N ALA A 106 27.50 -26.69 9.98
CA ALA A 106 27.16 -25.28 9.76
C ALA A 106 26.16 -25.04 8.60
N VAL A 107 25.84 -26.06 7.81
CA VAL A 107 24.99 -25.91 6.61
C VAL A 107 23.50 -25.95 6.97
N GLU A 108 23.07 -26.85 7.86
CA GLU A 108 21.65 -26.99 8.22
C GLU A 108 21.07 -25.80 9.01
N LYS A 109 21.91 -24.95 9.60
CA LYS A 109 21.44 -23.79 10.38
C LYS A 109 21.06 -22.59 9.51
N LYS A 110 21.61 -22.47 8.29
CA LYS A 110 21.32 -21.33 7.40
C LYS A 110 19.96 -21.46 6.70
N GLU A 111 19.54 -22.66 6.35
CA GLU A 111 18.28 -22.86 5.59
C GLU A 111 17.03 -22.52 6.43
N LYS A 112 17.05 -22.80 7.75
CA LYS A 112 15.93 -22.44 8.64
C LYS A 112 15.76 -20.93 8.87
N GLU A 113 16.80 -20.13 8.66
CA GLU A 113 16.74 -18.69 8.91
C GLU A 113 16.21 -17.90 7.70
N GLU A 114 16.45 -18.40 6.49
CA GLU A 114 15.90 -17.80 5.26
C GLU A 114 14.38 -18.02 5.13
N GLU A 115 13.89 -19.22 5.44
CA GLU A 115 12.44 -19.54 5.41
C GLU A 115 11.64 -18.64 6.38
N SER A 116 12.23 -18.27 7.52
CA SER A 116 11.59 -17.40 8.50
C SER A 116 11.43 -15.95 8.03
N LEU A 117 12.25 -15.47 7.08
CA LEU A 117 12.21 -14.08 6.63
C LEU A 117 11.13 -13.86 5.57
N GLU A 118 11.01 -14.79 4.62
CA GLU A 118 10.00 -14.73 3.56
C GLU A 118 8.58 -14.75 4.16
N ASP A 119 8.33 -15.63 5.12
CA ASP A 119 7.07 -15.72 5.87
C ASP A 119 6.71 -14.43 6.59
N PHE A 120 7.71 -13.74 7.14
CA PHE A 120 7.48 -12.47 7.82
C PHE A 120 7.11 -11.36 6.83
N THR A 121 7.82 -11.27 5.70
CA THR A 121 7.52 -10.28 4.65
C THR A 121 6.13 -10.50 4.05
N SER A 122 5.76 -11.75 3.78
CA SER A 122 4.43 -12.08 3.24
C SER A 122 3.29 -11.69 4.21
N LYS A 123 3.47 -11.91 5.52
CA LYS A 123 2.50 -11.50 6.53
C LYS A 123 2.35 -9.99 6.62
N LEU A 124 3.46 -9.25 6.52
CA LEU A 124 3.44 -7.80 6.53
C LEU A 124 2.71 -7.24 5.30
N ASP A 125 2.97 -7.78 4.11
CA ASP A 125 2.29 -7.40 2.88
C ASP A 125 0.78 -7.70 2.94
N GLU A 126 0.39 -8.82 3.57
CA GLU A 126 -1.02 -9.16 3.81
C GLU A 126 -1.70 -8.10 4.69
N GLU A 127 -1.02 -7.68 5.76
CA GLU A 127 -1.54 -6.69 6.68
C GLU A 127 -1.67 -5.31 6.00
N ILE A 128 -0.68 -4.91 5.20
CA ILE A 128 -0.71 -3.67 4.42
C ILE A 128 -1.89 -3.69 3.43
N ALA A 129 -2.05 -4.79 2.68
CA ALA A 129 -3.15 -4.94 1.73
C ALA A 129 -4.53 -4.88 2.43
N LEU A 130 -4.66 -5.56 3.57
CA LEU A 130 -5.88 -5.50 4.39
C LEU A 130 -6.16 -4.10 4.92
N GLN A 131 -5.13 -3.39 5.40
CA GLN A 131 -5.28 -2.03 5.92
C GLN A 131 -5.72 -1.07 4.81
N TYR A 132 -5.13 -1.18 3.62
CA TYR A 132 -5.52 -0.39 2.47
C TYR A 132 -6.99 -0.65 2.08
N LEU A 133 -7.40 -1.91 1.93
CA LEU A 133 -8.77 -2.27 1.54
C LEU A 133 -9.83 -1.97 2.61
N LYS A 134 -9.44 -1.92 3.90
CA LYS A 134 -10.32 -1.49 5.01
C LYS A 134 -10.70 -0.02 4.95
N GLN A 135 -9.81 0.84 4.44
CA GLN A 135 -10.10 2.27 4.26
C GLN A 135 -11.26 2.47 3.27
N GLY A 136 -11.36 1.60 2.28
CA GLY A 136 -12.40 1.63 1.28
C GLY A 136 -12.18 2.70 0.21
N ALA A 137 -12.97 2.63 -0.85
CA ALA A 137 -12.99 3.65 -1.90
C ALA A 137 -14.36 3.71 -2.58
N PHE A 138 -14.60 4.81 -3.29
CA PHE A 138 -15.80 4.97 -4.10
C PHE A 138 -15.57 4.45 -5.52
N PHE A 139 -16.52 3.66 -6.01
CA PHE A 139 -16.51 3.10 -7.35
C PHE A 139 -17.86 3.30 -8.02
N ILE A 140 -17.87 3.30 -9.35
CA ILE A 140 -19.11 3.14 -10.12
C ILE A 140 -19.30 1.65 -10.37
N LYS A 141 -20.39 1.09 -9.84
CA LYS A 141 -20.75 -0.31 -10.02
C LYS A 141 -21.72 -0.45 -11.20
N PHE A 142 -21.37 -1.32 -12.15
CA PHE A 142 -22.29 -1.79 -13.19
C PHE A 142 -23.07 -3.02 -12.70
N ASN A 143 -24.32 -3.16 -13.13
CA ASN A 143 -25.17 -4.29 -12.72
C ASN A 143 -25.28 -5.31 -13.85
N GLN A 144 -25.27 -6.60 -13.52
CA GLN A 144 -25.36 -7.66 -14.53
C GLN A 144 -26.72 -7.71 -15.26
N GLY A 145 -27.78 -7.10 -14.76
CA GLY A 145 -29.13 -7.21 -15.37
C GLY A 145 -29.68 -5.92 -16.00
N ASN A 146 -29.00 -4.79 -15.87
CA ASN A 146 -29.51 -3.51 -16.40
C ASN A 146 -28.39 -2.53 -16.74
N ASP A 147 -28.71 -1.53 -17.56
CA ASP A 147 -27.80 -0.44 -17.94
C ASP A 147 -27.60 0.63 -16.86
N LYS A 148 -28.11 0.40 -15.64
CA LYS A 148 -27.95 1.36 -14.56
C LYS A 148 -26.60 1.12 -13.88
N SER A 149 -25.79 2.16 -13.86
CA SER A 149 -24.61 2.25 -13.00
C SER A 149 -24.98 2.95 -11.68
N SER A 150 -24.18 2.75 -10.64
CA SER A 150 -24.41 3.44 -9.36
C SER A 150 -23.11 3.61 -8.58
N ARG A 151 -22.94 4.77 -7.94
CA ARG A 151 -21.82 5.00 -7.03
C ARG A 151 -21.97 4.15 -5.77
N LYS A 152 -20.92 3.41 -5.43
CA LYS A 152 -20.82 2.53 -4.26
C LYS A 152 -19.57 2.88 -3.48
N PHE A 153 -19.70 2.94 -2.16
CA PHE A 153 -18.55 2.84 -1.28
C PHE A 153 -18.27 1.35 -1.06
N VAL A 154 -17.05 0.91 -1.34
CA VAL A 154 -16.61 -0.49 -1.27
C VAL A 154 -15.44 -0.57 -0.28
N TRP A 155 -15.48 -1.52 0.65
CA TRP A 155 -14.44 -1.70 1.66
C TRP A 155 -14.41 -3.14 2.15
N LEU A 156 -13.28 -3.55 2.72
CA LEU A 156 -13.09 -4.86 3.29
C LEU A 156 -13.19 -4.78 4.82
N SER A 157 -13.76 -5.79 5.46
CA SER A 157 -13.77 -5.93 6.91
C SER A 157 -13.40 -7.35 7.30
N LYS A 158 -12.47 -7.46 8.25
CA LYS A 158 -11.98 -8.74 8.80
C LYS A 158 -12.66 -8.96 10.15
N SER A 159 -13.45 -10.01 10.25
CA SER A 159 -13.99 -10.51 11.51
C SER A 159 -13.15 -11.70 12.01
N ILE A 160 -13.44 -12.19 13.21
CA ILE A 160 -12.80 -13.40 13.76
C ILE A 160 -13.04 -14.61 12.85
N LEU A 161 -14.24 -14.69 12.25
CA LEU A 161 -14.66 -15.88 11.49
C LEU A 161 -14.28 -15.82 10.02
N ARG A 162 -14.29 -14.62 9.43
CA ARG A 162 -14.10 -14.44 7.99
C ARG A 162 -13.80 -13.00 7.59
N THR A 163 -13.21 -12.88 6.43
CA THR A 163 -13.01 -11.60 5.74
C THR A 163 -14.14 -11.39 4.73
N GLU A 164 -14.81 -10.24 4.79
CA GLU A 164 -15.94 -9.90 3.92
C GLU A 164 -15.67 -8.58 3.18
N LEU A 165 -15.98 -8.58 1.88
CA LEU A 165 -16.05 -7.38 1.07
C LEU A 165 -17.46 -6.81 1.17
N PHE A 166 -17.57 -5.53 1.49
CA PHE A 166 -18.82 -4.81 1.65
C PHE A 166 -18.97 -3.72 0.60
N TRP A 167 -20.20 -3.48 0.16
CA TRP A 167 -20.53 -2.32 -0.66
C TRP A 167 -21.91 -1.75 -0.35
N LYS A 168 -22.05 -0.42 -0.40
CA LYS A 168 -23.34 0.26 -0.20
C LYS A 168 -23.47 1.51 -1.06
N SER A 169 -24.71 1.88 -1.38
CA SER A 169 -25.03 3.25 -1.80
C SER A 169 -25.42 4.06 -0.57
N GLN A 170 -25.37 5.39 -0.68
CA GLN A 170 -25.88 6.30 0.34
C GLN A 170 -27.35 5.96 0.66
N GLY A 171 -27.66 5.81 1.95
CA GLY A 171 -29.02 5.52 2.43
C GLY A 171 -29.56 4.11 2.11
N LYS A 172 -28.76 3.20 1.53
CA LYS A 172 -29.21 1.85 1.20
C LYS A 172 -28.61 0.79 2.11
N GLN A 173 -29.31 -0.33 2.23
CA GLN A 173 -28.79 -1.51 2.90
C GLN A 173 -27.46 -1.96 2.28
N ARG A 174 -26.55 -2.41 3.15
CA ARG A 174 -25.24 -2.91 2.80
C ARG A 174 -25.36 -4.29 2.17
N LYS A 175 -24.60 -4.52 1.10
CA LYS A 175 -24.39 -5.84 0.49
C LYS A 175 -22.98 -6.33 0.81
N SER A 176 -22.77 -7.64 0.74
CA SER A 176 -21.48 -8.25 1.01
C SER A 176 -21.21 -9.50 0.16
N ALA A 177 -19.93 -9.86 0.07
CA ALA A 177 -19.44 -11.14 -0.42
C ALA A 177 -18.31 -11.60 0.50
N ILE A 178 -18.22 -12.91 0.76
CA ILE A 178 -17.11 -13.48 1.53
C ILE A 178 -15.87 -13.47 0.64
N LEU A 179 -14.71 -13.06 1.16
CA LEU A 179 -13.49 -12.96 0.36
C LEU A 179 -13.09 -14.30 -0.28
N SER A 180 -13.30 -15.42 0.43
CA SER A 180 -13.04 -16.77 -0.10
C SER A 180 -13.98 -17.19 -1.23
N GLN A 181 -15.09 -16.49 -1.46
CA GLN A 181 -15.96 -16.72 -2.62
C GLN A 181 -15.49 -15.96 -3.86
N ILE A 182 -14.52 -15.06 -3.73
CA ILE A 182 -13.96 -14.32 -4.86
C ILE A 182 -12.90 -15.20 -5.51
N THR A 183 -13.17 -15.66 -6.73
CA THR A 183 -12.32 -16.65 -7.42
C THR A 183 -11.26 -16.01 -8.30
N ALA A 184 -11.50 -14.79 -8.80
CA ALA A 184 -10.55 -14.08 -9.64
C ALA A 184 -10.77 -12.57 -9.64
N VAL A 185 -9.71 -11.84 -9.99
CA VAL A 185 -9.74 -10.40 -10.25
C VAL A 185 -9.34 -10.15 -11.69
N LEU A 186 -10.26 -9.60 -12.48
CA LEU A 186 -10.05 -9.29 -13.89
C LEU A 186 -9.76 -7.80 -14.05
N LYS A 187 -8.67 -7.44 -14.73
CA LYS A 187 -8.34 -6.04 -15.07
C LYS A 187 -9.00 -5.66 -16.39
N GLY A 188 -9.61 -4.48 -16.46
CA GLY A 188 -10.22 -3.96 -17.68
C GLY A 188 -11.71 -4.29 -17.84
N LYS A 189 -12.14 -4.42 -19.09
CA LYS A 189 -13.54 -4.62 -19.50
C LYS A 189 -13.81 -6.07 -19.92
N GLU A 190 -13.48 -7.02 -19.05
CA GLU A 190 -13.45 -8.44 -19.41
C GLU A 190 -14.80 -9.15 -19.18
N THR A 191 -15.80 -8.45 -18.63
CA THR A 191 -17.12 -9.02 -18.29
C THR A 191 -18.26 -8.40 -19.10
N LYS A 192 -19.37 -9.16 -19.21
CA LYS A 192 -20.55 -8.76 -20.00
C LYS A 192 -21.09 -7.35 -19.69
N PRO A 193 -21.14 -6.87 -18.43
CA PRO A 193 -21.66 -5.53 -18.14
C PRO A 193 -20.85 -4.39 -18.78
N PHE A 194 -19.57 -4.60 -19.05
CA PHE A 194 -18.72 -3.60 -19.70
C PHE A 194 -18.85 -3.57 -21.24
N ASN A 195 -19.47 -4.59 -21.84
CA ASN A 195 -19.72 -4.64 -23.29
C ASN A 195 -20.97 -3.85 -23.71
N ARG A 196 -21.65 -3.20 -22.76
CA ARG A 196 -22.89 -2.46 -23.01
C ARG A 196 -22.61 -1.03 -23.45
N PRO A 197 -23.54 -0.40 -24.20
CA PRO A 197 -23.41 1.01 -24.59
C PRO A 197 -23.21 1.95 -23.40
N SER A 198 -23.87 1.68 -22.27
CA SER A 198 -23.76 2.47 -21.03
C SER A 198 -22.36 2.49 -20.42
N ALA A 199 -21.49 1.55 -20.79
CA ALA A 199 -20.10 1.45 -20.34
C ALA A 199 -19.08 1.83 -21.43
N ALA A 200 -19.53 2.22 -22.63
CA ALA A 200 -18.65 2.45 -23.78
C ALA A 200 -17.60 3.55 -23.49
N GLU A 201 -18.04 4.66 -22.92
CA GLU A 201 -17.21 5.86 -22.65
C GLU A 201 -16.24 5.68 -21.47
N VAL A 202 -16.39 4.62 -20.67
CA VAL A 202 -15.52 4.41 -19.52
C VAL A 202 -14.16 3.90 -20.01
N SER A 203 -13.06 4.49 -19.56
CA SER A 203 -11.72 4.00 -19.90
C SER A 203 -11.42 2.62 -19.29
N LYS A 204 -10.76 1.73 -20.06
CA LYS A 204 -10.43 0.35 -19.67
C LYS A 204 -9.49 0.29 -18.46
N ASP A 205 -8.56 1.23 -18.35
CA ASP A 205 -7.59 1.34 -17.26
C ASP A 205 -8.21 1.66 -15.88
N ARG A 206 -9.47 2.09 -15.83
CA ARG A 206 -10.22 2.29 -14.59
C ARG A 206 -11.15 1.13 -14.25
N CYS A 207 -11.34 0.19 -15.16
CA CYS A 207 -12.28 -0.91 -15.00
C CYS A 207 -11.60 -2.13 -14.39
N PHE A 208 -12.32 -2.85 -13.52
CA PHE A 208 -11.95 -4.18 -13.08
C PHE A 208 -13.20 -4.93 -12.58
N SER A 209 -13.10 -6.25 -12.50
CA SER A 209 -14.19 -7.11 -12.02
C SER A 209 -13.67 -8.09 -10.98
N LEU A 210 -14.46 -8.29 -9.93
CA LEU A 210 -14.26 -9.38 -8.97
C LEU A 210 -15.24 -10.51 -9.32
N LEU A 211 -14.74 -11.66 -9.73
CA LEU A 211 -15.58 -12.84 -9.98
C LEU A 211 -15.95 -13.47 -8.64
N ILE A 212 -17.24 -13.61 -8.39
CA ILE A 212 -17.81 -14.20 -7.18
C ILE A 212 -18.42 -15.54 -7.58
N GLY A 213 -18.23 -16.58 -6.76
CA GLY A 213 -18.78 -17.91 -6.99
C GLY A 213 -20.25 -17.93 -7.44
N GLY A 214 -20.62 -18.92 -8.25
CA GLY A 214 -21.96 -19.03 -8.83
C GLY A 214 -22.21 -18.12 -10.03
N GLY A 215 -21.16 -17.73 -10.77
CA GLY A 215 -21.29 -16.92 -11.99
C GLY A 215 -21.58 -15.44 -11.77
N ASN A 216 -21.50 -14.97 -10.52
CA ASN A 216 -21.71 -13.57 -10.19
C ASN A 216 -20.41 -12.76 -10.38
N SER A 217 -20.54 -11.46 -10.63
CA SER A 217 -19.40 -10.54 -10.69
C SER A 217 -19.74 -9.20 -10.06
N LEU A 218 -18.73 -8.58 -9.46
CA LEU A 218 -18.76 -7.20 -9.01
C LEU A 218 -17.91 -6.36 -9.96
N ASP A 219 -18.58 -5.73 -10.93
CA ASP A 219 -17.96 -4.94 -11.99
C ASP A 219 -17.87 -3.46 -11.57
N LEU A 220 -16.65 -2.95 -11.46
CA LEU A 220 -16.32 -1.68 -10.82
C LEU A 220 -15.49 -0.79 -11.74
N VAL A 221 -15.73 0.51 -11.62
CA VAL A 221 -14.92 1.57 -12.22
C VAL A 221 -14.36 2.45 -11.11
N ALA A 222 -13.04 2.53 -11.04
CA ALA A 222 -12.34 3.41 -10.12
C ALA A 222 -12.38 4.87 -10.58
N GLU A 223 -12.17 5.79 -9.65
CA GLU A 223 -12.05 7.21 -9.97
C GLU A 223 -10.82 7.50 -10.86
N SER A 224 -9.70 6.82 -10.58
CA SER A 224 -8.45 6.92 -11.33
C SER A 224 -7.82 5.54 -11.60
N PRO A 225 -6.93 5.44 -12.61
CA PRO A 225 -6.22 4.19 -12.92
C PRO A 225 -5.36 3.70 -11.74
N ARG A 226 -4.75 4.64 -11.01
CA ARG A 226 -3.96 4.37 -9.80
C ARG A 226 -4.77 3.63 -8.73
N ILE A 227 -5.98 4.13 -8.41
CA ILE A 227 -6.85 3.48 -7.42
C ILE A 227 -7.23 2.07 -7.90
N ARG A 228 -7.51 1.89 -9.20
CA ARG A 228 -7.78 0.57 -9.78
C ARG A 228 -6.58 -0.36 -9.57
N ASP A 229 -5.38 0.07 -9.89
CA ASP A 229 -4.18 -0.77 -9.81
C ASP A 229 -3.84 -1.16 -8.37
N GLU A 230 -3.88 -0.21 -7.43
CA GLU A 230 -3.67 -0.46 -6.00
C GLU A 230 -4.72 -1.44 -5.44
N TRP A 231 -6.00 -1.24 -5.76
CA TRP A 231 -7.07 -2.16 -5.36
C TRP A 231 -6.91 -3.56 -5.94
N VAL A 232 -6.63 -3.67 -7.23
CA VAL A 232 -6.46 -4.97 -7.88
C VAL A 232 -5.26 -5.69 -7.31
N ALA A 233 -4.13 -5.02 -7.10
CA ALA A 233 -2.94 -5.61 -6.50
C ALA A 233 -3.23 -6.16 -5.10
N CYS A 234 -3.87 -5.36 -4.24
CA CYS A 234 -4.25 -5.79 -2.89
C CYS A 234 -5.23 -6.98 -2.93
N MET A 235 -6.24 -6.94 -3.79
CA MET A 235 -7.22 -8.03 -3.91
C MET A 235 -6.57 -9.32 -4.43
N GLN A 236 -5.71 -9.24 -5.44
CA GLN A 236 -4.98 -10.38 -5.98
C GLN A 236 -4.04 -10.99 -4.93
N PHE A 237 -3.38 -10.17 -4.12
CA PHE A 237 -2.55 -10.63 -3.02
C PHE A 237 -3.34 -11.42 -1.98
N LEU A 238 -4.54 -10.95 -1.62
CA LEU A 238 -5.38 -11.60 -0.61
C LEU A 238 -6.12 -12.84 -1.11
N ILE A 239 -6.46 -12.90 -2.40
CA ILE A 239 -7.09 -14.06 -3.02
C ILE A 239 -5.97 -15.03 -3.40
N LYS A 240 -5.46 -15.76 -2.42
CA LYS A 240 -4.53 -16.87 -2.70
C LYS A 240 -5.24 -17.86 -3.62
N PRO A 241 -4.59 -18.35 -4.69
CA PRO A 241 -5.16 -19.44 -5.46
C PRO A 241 -5.40 -20.60 -4.49
N SER A 242 -6.65 -21.06 -4.39
CA SER A 242 -6.90 -22.34 -3.76
C SER A 242 -6.13 -23.35 -4.59
N SER A 243 -5.12 -23.99 -4.00
CA SER A 243 -4.44 -25.10 -4.67
C SER A 243 -5.54 -26.07 -5.14
N PRO A 244 -5.56 -26.46 -6.43
CA PRO A 244 -6.56 -27.35 -6.98
C PRO A 244 -6.57 -28.72 -6.30
#